data_AF-A0A8T7EBK3-F1
#
_entry.id   AF-A0A8T7EBK3-F1
#
_cell.length_a   1.000
_cell.length_b   1.000
_cell.length_c   1.000
_cell.angle_alpha   90.00
_cell.angle_beta   90.00
_cell.angle_gamma   90.00
#
_symmetry.space_group_name_H-M   'P 1'
#
loop_
_entity.id
_entity.type
_entity.pdbx_description
1 polymer ?
#
loop_
_entity_poly.entity_id
_entity_poly.type
_entity_poly.pdbx_seq_one_letter_code
_entity_poly.pdbx_strand_id
1 'polypeptide(L)'
;MGRLKHSQLTRQAEIFITNGAKPEAQAVIAGVGYAPAALSDGQTLVNAVKTGQAYTKELLAAQKSATRAEKNARQAAQKEMVSLSETARLLFADDEPTLTSLGLQTQYETVIDPETGESKQQAVSLPQATAEVISRWRQLVTNVTKLDAAQVAELAAAGWGSTRITAAAALVEAFADADTNQQDTIQDYQEASAQYQADMEALRGWYGRARQLSSLAIKDADPTNQQNLRELLGLDG
;
A
#
# COMPACT_ATOMS: atom_id res chain seq x y z
N MET A 1 3.77 28.78 16.88
CA MET A 1 2.97 27.76 17.60
C MET A 1 3.15 26.42 16.89
N GLY A 2 3.50 25.36 17.63
CA GLY A 2 3.69 24.02 17.04
C GLY A 2 2.38 23.45 16.48
N ARG A 3 2.45 22.73 15.36
CA ARG A 3 1.30 22.00 14.82
C ARG A 3 0.87 20.92 15.82
N LEU A 4 -0.41 20.92 16.21
CA LEU A 4 -1.00 19.85 17.01
C LEU A 4 -0.87 18.51 16.27
N LYS A 5 -0.52 17.44 17.00
CA LYS A 5 -0.60 16.07 16.47
C LYS A 5 -2.07 15.73 16.17
N HIS A 6 -2.31 14.80 15.25
CA HIS A 6 -3.69 14.44 14.84
C HIS A 6 -4.58 14.05 16.03
N SER A 7 -4.08 13.23 16.95
CA SER A 7 -4.80 12.85 18.17
C SER A 7 -5.12 14.02 19.09
N GLN A 8 -4.22 15.00 19.20
CA GLN A 8 -4.44 16.21 20.00
C GLN A 8 -5.48 17.11 19.34
N LEU A 9 -5.42 17.27 18.02
CA LEU A 9 -6.39 18.06 17.27
C LEU A 9 -7.81 17.47 17.38
N THR A 10 -7.96 16.16 17.15
CA THR A 10 -9.26 15.49 17.30
C THR A 10 -9.80 15.63 18.72
N ARG A 11 -8.93 15.46 19.73
CA ARG A 11 -9.32 15.62 21.14
C ARG A 11 -9.74 17.05 21.48
N GLN A 12 -9.01 18.04 21.01
CA GLN A 12 -9.36 19.45 21.25
C GLN A 12 -10.65 19.84 20.53
N ALA A 13 -10.87 19.35 19.31
CA ALA A 13 -12.12 19.55 18.60
C ALA A 13 -13.31 18.93 19.35
N GLU A 14 -13.18 17.71 19.88
CA GLU A 14 -14.21 17.08 20.72
C GLU A 14 -14.55 17.91 21.96
N ILE A 15 -13.54 18.40 22.67
CA ILE A 15 -13.71 19.21 23.88
C ILE A 15 -14.46 20.50 23.50
N PHE A 16 -14.03 21.17 22.42
CA PHE A 16 -14.68 22.37 21.93
C PHE A 16 -16.16 22.12 21.57
N ILE A 17 -16.47 21.04 20.84
CA ILE A 17 -17.84 20.69 20.46
C ILE A 17 -18.70 20.41 21.69
N THR A 18 -18.19 19.55 22.59
CA THR A 18 -18.90 19.13 23.80
C THR A 18 -19.22 20.33 24.68
N ASN A 19 -18.26 21.24 24.85
CA ASN A 19 -18.45 22.41 25.67
C ASN A 19 -19.26 23.50 24.98
N GLY A 20 -19.08 23.71 23.68
CA GLY A 20 -19.86 24.65 22.87
C GLY A 20 -21.34 24.29 22.79
N ALA A 21 -21.69 23.00 22.99
CA ALA A 21 -23.07 22.55 23.07
C ALA A 21 -23.79 22.92 24.39
N LYS A 22 -23.06 23.39 25.41
CA LYS A 22 -23.67 23.84 26.68
C LYS A 22 -24.47 25.13 26.45
N PRO A 23 -25.66 25.32 27.06
CA PRO A 23 -26.49 26.51 26.84
C PRO A 23 -25.77 27.84 27.09
N GLU A 24 -24.94 27.90 28.13
CA GLU A 24 -24.13 29.07 28.48
C GLU A 24 -23.09 29.40 27.40
N ALA A 25 -22.49 28.39 26.78
CA ALA A 25 -21.54 28.56 25.69
C ALA A 25 -22.24 28.95 24.38
N GLN A 26 -23.40 28.36 24.10
CA GLN A 26 -24.19 28.64 22.90
C GLN A 26 -24.56 30.12 22.77
N ALA A 27 -24.95 30.75 23.87
CA ALA A 27 -25.27 32.18 23.89
C ALA A 27 -24.08 33.05 23.46
N VAL A 28 -22.86 32.66 23.86
CA VAL A 28 -21.64 33.42 23.56
C VAL A 28 -21.14 33.15 22.14
N ILE A 29 -21.10 31.89 21.71
CA ILE A 29 -20.60 31.53 20.38
C ILE A 29 -21.59 31.92 19.26
N ALA A 30 -22.90 31.97 19.55
CA ALA A 30 -23.89 32.50 18.60
C ALA A 30 -23.65 33.98 18.28
N GLY A 31 -23.19 34.77 19.26
CA GLY A 31 -22.85 36.19 19.10
C GLY A 31 -21.68 36.44 18.14
N VAL A 32 -20.86 35.42 17.85
CA VAL A 32 -19.75 35.49 16.89
C VAL A 32 -19.93 34.62 15.65
N GLY A 33 -21.18 34.28 15.33
CA GLY A 33 -21.53 33.56 14.10
C GLY A 33 -21.27 32.05 14.15
N TYR A 34 -21.02 31.46 15.32
CA TYR A 34 -20.93 30.01 15.52
C TYR A 34 -22.31 29.46 15.94
N ALA A 35 -23.20 29.27 14.97
CA ALA A 35 -24.52 28.69 15.21
C ALA A 35 -24.44 27.18 15.52
N PRO A 36 -25.50 26.56 16.08
CA PRO A 36 -25.53 25.11 16.35
C PRO A 36 -25.15 24.23 15.15
N ALA A 37 -25.43 24.68 13.92
CA ALA A 37 -25.00 24.00 12.70
C ALA A 37 -23.47 23.85 12.60
N ALA A 38 -22.69 24.87 12.99
CA ALA A 38 -21.22 24.82 12.93
C ALA A 38 -20.63 23.79 13.92
N LEU A 39 -21.29 23.55 15.06
CA LEU A 39 -20.90 22.49 15.99
C LEU A 39 -21.24 21.10 15.45
N SER A 40 -22.40 20.97 14.77
CA SER A 40 -22.79 19.74 14.08
C SER A 40 -21.83 19.37 12.95
N ASP A 41 -21.37 20.36 12.18
CA ASP A 41 -20.36 20.18 11.14
C ASP A 41 -19.02 19.70 11.74
N GLY A 42 -18.61 20.30 12.86
CA GLY A 42 -17.43 19.86 13.61
C GLY A 42 -17.55 18.42 14.10
N GLN A 43 -18.70 18.04 14.65
CA GLN A 43 -18.96 16.68 15.11
C GLN A 43 -18.91 15.67 13.95
N THR A 44 -19.44 16.04 12.79
CA THR A 44 -19.37 15.24 11.57
C THR A 44 -17.93 15.01 11.14
N LEU A 45 -17.09 16.06 11.14
CA LEU A 45 -15.67 15.96 10.81
C LEU A 45 -14.88 15.12 11.82
N VAL A 46 -15.13 15.26 13.12
CA VAL A 46 -14.52 14.42 14.16
C VAL A 46 -14.87 12.95 13.94
N ASN A 47 -16.13 12.64 13.64
CA ASN A 47 -16.58 11.29 13.36
C ASN A 47 -15.92 10.74 12.09
N ALA A 48 -15.86 11.53 11.01
CA ALA A 48 -15.20 11.13 9.76
C ALA A 48 -13.72 10.80 9.99
N VAL A 49 -12.99 11.67 10.72
CA VAL A 49 -11.59 11.45 11.10
C VAL A 49 -11.39 10.16 11.91
N LYS A 50 -12.27 9.88 12.88
CA LYS A 50 -12.17 8.64 13.68
C LYS A 50 -12.42 7.39 12.84
N THR A 51 -13.46 7.42 12.02
CA THR A 51 -13.78 6.32 11.10
C THR A 51 -12.65 6.09 10.11
N GLY A 52 -12.15 7.15 9.47
CA GLY A 52 -11.01 7.09 8.55
C GLY A 52 -9.74 6.57 9.24
N GLN A 53 -9.47 6.97 10.48
CA GLN A 53 -8.33 6.46 11.25
C GLN A 53 -8.46 4.96 11.56
N ALA A 54 -9.64 4.48 11.92
CA ALA A 54 -9.87 3.06 12.18
C ALA A 54 -9.73 2.25 10.88
N TYR A 55 -10.40 2.69 9.83
CA TYR A 55 -10.41 2.02 8.53
C TYR A 55 -9.01 1.94 7.90
N THR A 56 -8.24 3.04 7.91
CA THR A 56 -6.86 3.04 7.41
C THR A 56 -5.92 2.11 8.18
N LYS A 57 -6.16 1.90 9.50
CA LYS A 57 -5.39 0.90 10.27
C LYS A 57 -5.70 -0.53 9.85
N GLU A 58 -6.97 -0.84 9.61
CA GLU A 58 -7.40 -2.15 9.12
C GLU A 58 -6.79 -2.43 7.75
N LEU A 59 -6.88 -1.48 6.82
CA LEU A 59 -6.29 -1.60 5.49
C LEU A 59 -4.77 -1.72 5.54
N LEU A 60 -4.08 -0.99 6.43
CA LEU A 60 -2.63 -1.14 6.60
C LEU A 60 -2.26 -2.54 7.10
N ALA A 61 -3.07 -3.14 7.97
CA ALA A 61 -2.87 -4.52 8.41
C ALA A 61 -3.09 -5.52 7.27
N ALA A 62 -4.14 -5.33 6.48
CA ALA A 62 -4.44 -6.13 5.29
C ALA A 62 -3.30 -6.04 4.25
N GLN A 63 -2.85 -4.84 3.91
CA GLN A 63 -1.71 -4.57 3.02
C GLN A 63 -0.44 -5.31 3.48
N LYS A 64 -0.12 -5.25 4.78
CA LYS A 64 1.03 -5.97 5.35
C LYS A 64 0.89 -7.48 5.23
N SER A 65 -0.30 -8.01 5.44
CA SER A 65 -0.58 -9.44 5.29
C SER A 65 -0.44 -9.87 3.83
N ALA A 66 -1.04 -9.13 2.89
CA ALA A 66 -0.96 -9.39 1.46
C ALA A 66 0.49 -9.35 0.94
N THR A 67 1.27 -8.35 1.38
CA THR A 67 2.71 -8.25 1.04
C THR A 67 3.52 -9.45 1.53
N ARG A 68 3.20 -10.00 2.71
CA ARG A 68 3.87 -11.22 3.20
C ARG A 68 3.43 -12.45 2.40
N ALA A 69 2.17 -12.54 2.03
CA ALA A 69 1.64 -13.63 1.22
C ALA A 69 2.26 -13.64 -0.18
N GLU A 70 2.34 -12.49 -0.85
CA GLU A 70 3.05 -12.35 -2.14
C GLU A 70 4.50 -12.79 -2.01
N LYS A 71 5.23 -12.29 -1.01
CA LYS A 71 6.64 -12.65 -0.83
C LYS A 71 6.84 -14.16 -0.67
N ASN A 72 5.97 -14.81 0.09
CA ASN A 72 6.04 -16.26 0.30
C ASN A 72 5.69 -17.03 -0.98
N ALA A 73 4.64 -16.62 -1.70
CA ALA A 73 4.24 -17.22 -2.97
C ALA A 73 5.34 -17.07 -4.02
N ARG A 74 5.93 -15.88 -4.12
CA ARG A 74 7.08 -15.59 -4.99
C ARG A 74 8.25 -16.49 -4.68
N GLN A 75 8.64 -16.61 -3.41
CA GLN A 75 9.77 -17.46 -3.01
C GLN A 75 9.52 -18.93 -3.33
N ALA A 76 8.31 -19.43 -3.08
CA ALA A 76 7.95 -20.82 -3.39
C ALA A 76 8.01 -21.08 -4.90
N ALA A 77 7.38 -20.20 -5.69
CA ALA A 77 7.37 -20.32 -7.15
C ALA A 77 8.79 -20.14 -7.75
N GLN A 78 9.60 -19.21 -7.21
CA GLN A 78 10.96 -18.98 -7.70
C GLN A 78 11.88 -20.16 -7.41
N LYS A 79 11.80 -20.76 -6.22
CA LYS A 79 12.58 -21.94 -5.88
C LYS A 79 12.28 -23.11 -6.82
N GLU A 80 10.99 -23.35 -7.06
CA GLU A 80 10.56 -24.44 -7.95
C GLU A 80 11.02 -24.17 -9.39
N MET A 81 10.82 -22.96 -9.90
CA MET A 81 11.15 -22.62 -11.28
C MET A 81 12.66 -22.56 -11.54
N VAL A 82 13.47 -22.08 -10.60
CA VAL A 82 14.93 -22.15 -10.70
C VAL A 82 15.37 -23.61 -10.79
N SER A 83 14.91 -24.46 -9.85
CA SER A 83 15.22 -25.89 -9.85
C SER A 83 14.84 -26.57 -11.17
N LEU A 84 13.65 -26.29 -11.68
CA LEU A 84 13.20 -26.80 -12.96
C LEU A 84 14.12 -26.31 -14.09
N SER A 85 14.28 -25.00 -14.27
CA SER A 85 15.10 -24.41 -15.33
C SER A 85 16.56 -24.90 -15.34
N GLU A 86 17.18 -25.05 -14.17
CA GLU A 86 18.54 -25.59 -14.05
C GLU A 86 18.59 -27.07 -14.47
N THR A 87 17.60 -27.86 -14.06
CA THR A 87 17.50 -29.27 -14.47
C THR A 87 17.39 -29.39 -15.99
N ALA A 88 16.56 -28.58 -16.63
CA ALA A 88 16.42 -28.58 -18.09
C ALA A 88 17.70 -28.10 -18.79
N ARG A 89 18.38 -27.08 -18.25
CA ARG A 89 19.68 -26.62 -18.78
C ARG A 89 20.77 -27.68 -18.68
N LEU A 90 20.79 -28.46 -17.60
CA LEU A 90 21.75 -29.55 -17.42
C LEU A 90 21.45 -30.72 -18.36
N LEU A 91 20.17 -31.04 -18.56
CA LEU A 91 19.74 -32.15 -19.40
C LEU A 91 19.98 -31.87 -20.89
N PHE A 92 19.69 -30.65 -21.33
CA PHE A 92 19.78 -30.22 -22.73
C PHE A 92 20.97 -29.29 -22.98
N ALA A 93 22.05 -29.43 -22.23
CA ALA A 93 23.22 -28.54 -22.30
C ALA A 93 23.82 -28.44 -23.72
N ASP A 94 23.75 -29.54 -24.48
CA ASP A 94 24.27 -29.64 -25.85
C ASP A 94 23.15 -29.51 -26.92
N ASP A 95 21.91 -29.22 -26.52
CA ASP A 95 20.74 -29.08 -27.41
C ASP A 95 20.16 -27.66 -27.32
N GLU A 96 20.91 -26.72 -27.91
CA GLU A 96 20.53 -25.31 -27.99
C GLU A 96 19.13 -25.07 -28.61
N PRO A 97 18.70 -25.80 -29.66
CA PRO A 97 17.32 -25.73 -30.14
C PRO A 97 16.27 -26.00 -29.05
N THR A 98 16.53 -26.96 -28.16
CA THR A 98 15.62 -27.32 -27.06
C THR A 98 15.65 -26.29 -25.93
N LEU A 99 16.82 -25.76 -25.58
CA LEU A 99 16.91 -24.65 -24.62
C LEU A 99 16.19 -23.40 -25.14
N THR A 100 16.30 -23.13 -26.45
CA THR A 100 15.59 -22.05 -27.13
C THR A 100 14.08 -22.30 -27.12
N SER A 101 13.62 -23.52 -27.43
CA SER A 101 12.20 -23.87 -27.44
C SER A 101 11.56 -23.75 -26.05
N LEU A 102 12.32 -24.05 -25.00
CA LEU A 102 11.94 -23.85 -23.60
C LEU A 102 12.02 -22.39 -23.13
N GLY A 103 12.63 -21.50 -23.92
CA GLY A 103 12.86 -20.11 -23.55
C GLY A 103 13.91 -19.93 -22.44
N LEU A 104 14.81 -20.91 -22.31
CA LEU A 104 15.85 -20.96 -21.28
C LEU A 104 17.21 -20.43 -21.72
N GLN A 105 17.29 -19.87 -22.93
CA GLN A 105 18.48 -19.24 -23.49
C GLN A 105 19.11 -18.21 -22.53
N THR A 106 20.43 -18.25 -22.42
CA THR A 106 21.19 -17.27 -21.65
C THR A 106 21.09 -15.92 -22.35
N GLN A 107 20.44 -14.94 -21.71
CA GLN A 107 20.38 -13.58 -22.24
C GLN A 107 21.69 -12.86 -21.90
N TYR A 108 22.37 -12.35 -22.93
CA TYR A 108 23.56 -11.52 -22.79
C TYR A 108 23.24 -10.08 -23.18
N GLU A 109 23.69 -9.12 -22.39
CA GLU A 109 23.73 -7.70 -22.74
C GLU A 109 25.16 -7.30 -23.04
N THR A 110 25.32 -6.47 -24.06
CA THR A 110 26.61 -5.87 -24.39
C THR A 110 26.83 -4.69 -23.46
N VAL A 111 27.72 -4.85 -22.48
CA VAL A 111 28.16 -3.77 -21.59
C VAL A 111 29.43 -3.17 -22.16
N ILE A 112 29.42 -1.86 -22.38
CA ILE A 112 30.61 -1.12 -22.78
C ILE A 112 31.31 -0.69 -21.50
N ASP A 113 32.54 -1.14 -21.33
CA ASP A 113 33.42 -0.72 -20.25
C ASP A 113 33.67 0.79 -20.37
N PRO A 114 33.25 1.61 -19.40
CA PRO A 114 33.33 3.07 -19.52
C PRO A 114 34.77 3.60 -19.47
N GLU A 115 35.73 2.81 -18.97
CA GLU A 115 37.14 3.22 -18.86
C GLU A 115 37.95 2.82 -20.09
N THR A 116 37.63 1.68 -20.71
CA THR A 116 38.41 1.14 -21.84
C THR A 116 37.69 1.23 -23.19
N GLY A 117 36.38 1.47 -23.20
CA GLY A 117 35.54 1.44 -24.41
C GLY A 117 35.32 0.03 -24.98
N GLU A 118 35.83 -1.00 -24.32
CA GLU A 118 35.66 -2.39 -24.76
C GLU A 118 34.25 -2.89 -24.49
N SER A 119 33.64 -3.53 -25.48
CA SER A 119 32.36 -4.21 -25.34
C SER A 119 32.55 -5.62 -24.77
N LYS A 120 31.90 -5.92 -23.65
CA LYS A 120 31.87 -7.26 -23.03
C LYS A 120 30.43 -7.77 -23.02
N GLN A 121 30.23 -9.06 -23.30
CA GLN A 121 28.93 -9.70 -23.09
C GLN A 121 28.79 -10.07 -21.62
N GLN A 122 27.80 -9.52 -20.95
CA GLN A 122 27.46 -9.83 -19.56
C GLN A 122 26.11 -10.54 -19.54
N ALA A 123 25.99 -11.61 -18.75
CA ALA A 123 24.70 -12.27 -18.57
C ALA A 123 23.72 -11.29 -17.89
N VAL A 124 22.56 -11.10 -18.49
CA VAL A 124 21.55 -10.14 -18.04
C VAL A 124 20.99 -10.59 -16.69
N SER A 125 21.37 -9.86 -15.66
CA SER A 125 20.75 -9.94 -14.33
C SER A 125 19.67 -8.85 -14.23
N LEU A 126 18.60 -8.98 -15.01
CA LEU A 126 17.49 -8.05 -14.89
C LEU A 126 16.84 -8.21 -13.49
N PRO A 127 16.63 -7.11 -12.74
CA PRO A 127 15.64 -7.10 -11.67
C PRO A 127 14.28 -7.29 -12.36
N GLN A 128 13.83 -8.53 -12.49
CA GLN A 128 12.61 -8.82 -13.22
C GLN A 128 11.43 -8.27 -12.41
N ALA A 129 10.68 -7.36 -13.03
CA ALA A 129 9.37 -6.97 -12.53
C ALA A 129 8.52 -8.23 -12.34
N THR A 130 7.68 -8.28 -11.30
CA THR A 130 6.87 -9.46 -10.97
C THR A 130 6.09 -10.01 -12.19
N ALA A 131 5.51 -9.13 -13.00
CA ALA A 131 4.82 -9.50 -14.23
C ALA A 131 5.71 -10.20 -15.27
N GLU A 132 6.97 -9.78 -15.41
CA GLU A 132 7.94 -10.43 -16.30
C GLU A 132 8.34 -11.81 -15.79
N VAL A 133 8.53 -11.96 -14.48
CA VAL A 133 8.81 -13.26 -13.83
C VAL A 133 7.67 -14.23 -14.10
N ILE A 134 6.43 -13.82 -13.83
CA ILE A 134 5.22 -14.62 -14.07
C ILE A 134 5.11 -15.00 -15.54
N SER A 135 5.30 -14.04 -16.45
CA SER A 135 5.23 -14.27 -17.90
C SER A 135 6.26 -15.31 -18.37
N ARG A 136 7.53 -15.17 -17.95
CA ARG A 136 8.59 -16.14 -18.27
C ARG A 136 8.28 -17.53 -17.72
N TRP A 137 7.74 -17.63 -16.51
CA TRP A 137 7.37 -18.92 -15.92
C TRP A 137 6.19 -19.58 -16.61
N ARG A 138 5.14 -18.82 -16.97
CA ARG A 138 4.03 -19.32 -17.80
C ARG A 138 4.53 -19.83 -19.14
N GLN A 139 5.44 -19.08 -19.78
CA GLN A 139 6.04 -19.45 -21.05
C GLN A 139 6.83 -20.76 -20.92
N LEU A 140 7.65 -20.92 -19.88
CA LEU A 140 8.40 -22.16 -19.62
C LEU A 140 7.46 -23.37 -19.50
N VAL A 141 6.45 -23.29 -18.62
CA VAL A 141 5.46 -24.37 -18.41
C VAL A 141 4.74 -24.72 -19.73
N THR A 142 4.34 -23.71 -20.49
CA THR A 142 3.66 -23.88 -21.78
C THR A 142 4.58 -24.50 -22.83
N ASN A 143 5.87 -24.19 -22.80
CA ASN A 143 6.82 -24.68 -23.79
C ASN A 143 7.18 -26.15 -23.57
N VAL A 144 7.09 -26.68 -22.34
CA VAL A 144 7.31 -28.11 -22.09
C VAL A 144 6.33 -28.98 -22.88
N THR A 145 5.10 -28.53 -23.09
CA THR A 145 4.10 -29.31 -23.87
C THR A 145 4.40 -29.35 -25.37
N LYS A 146 5.41 -28.59 -25.84
CA LYS A 146 5.83 -28.52 -27.24
C LYS A 146 7.03 -29.41 -27.54
N LEU A 147 7.63 -30.02 -26.51
CA LEU A 147 8.74 -30.95 -26.66
C LEU A 147 8.28 -32.25 -27.30
N ASP A 148 9.21 -32.93 -27.97
CA ASP A 148 8.93 -34.25 -28.53
C ASP A 148 8.88 -35.35 -27.46
N ALA A 149 8.45 -36.55 -27.86
CA ALA A 149 8.24 -37.66 -26.92
C ALA A 149 9.53 -38.12 -26.22
N ALA A 150 10.69 -38.02 -26.88
CA ALA A 150 11.97 -38.40 -26.28
C ALA A 150 12.42 -37.36 -25.24
N GLN A 151 12.32 -36.08 -25.59
CA GLN A 151 12.62 -34.96 -24.70
C GLN A 151 11.71 -34.94 -23.47
N VAL A 152 10.42 -35.22 -23.64
CA VAL A 152 9.47 -35.35 -22.53
C VAL A 152 9.83 -36.54 -21.64
N ALA A 153 10.28 -37.65 -22.20
CA ALA A 153 10.71 -38.82 -21.41
C ALA A 153 11.99 -38.52 -20.60
N GLU A 154 12.96 -37.81 -21.17
CA GLU A 154 14.17 -37.38 -20.46
C GLU A 154 13.85 -36.40 -19.33
N LEU A 155 13.00 -35.40 -19.58
CA LEU A 155 12.52 -34.49 -18.54
C LEU A 155 11.77 -35.22 -17.44
N ALA A 156 10.87 -36.14 -17.80
CA ALA A 156 10.13 -36.95 -16.83
C ALA A 156 11.08 -37.80 -15.96
N ALA A 157 12.13 -38.39 -16.56
CA ALA A 157 13.18 -39.12 -15.84
C ALA A 157 13.99 -38.20 -14.91
N ALA A 158 14.20 -36.94 -15.30
CA ALA A 158 14.80 -35.88 -14.49
C ALA A 158 13.83 -35.26 -13.46
N GLY A 159 12.63 -35.83 -13.30
CA GLY A 159 11.65 -35.42 -12.29
C GLY A 159 10.69 -34.32 -12.71
N TRP A 160 10.70 -33.87 -13.97
CA TRP A 160 9.67 -32.99 -14.57
C TRP A 160 8.43 -33.79 -15.01
N GLY A 161 7.96 -34.72 -14.19
CA GLY A 161 6.71 -35.42 -14.47
C GLY A 161 5.52 -34.45 -14.57
N SER A 162 4.44 -34.87 -15.24
CA SER A 162 3.21 -34.07 -15.41
C SER A 162 2.68 -33.49 -14.09
N THR A 163 2.79 -34.24 -12.98
CA THR A 163 2.42 -33.79 -11.64
C THR A 163 3.23 -32.57 -11.19
N ARG A 164 4.55 -32.55 -11.42
CA ARG A 164 5.43 -31.46 -11.01
C ARG A 164 5.22 -30.22 -11.88
N ILE A 165 5.01 -30.40 -13.19
CA ILE A 165 4.66 -29.31 -14.11
C ILE A 165 3.33 -28.67 -13.70
N THR A 166 2.34 -29.49 -13.36
CA THR A 166 1.04 -29.01 -12.87
C THR A 166 1.17 -28.25 -11.56
N ALA A 167 1.97 -28.76 -10.61
CA ALA A 167 2.25 -28.07 -9.35
C ALA A 167 2.98 -26.74 -9.58
N ALA A 168 3.95 -26.70 -10.49
CA ALA A 168 4.68 -25.51 -10.86
C ALA A 168 3.75 -24.47 -11.51
N ALA A 169 2.86 -24.88 -12.41
CA ALA A 169 1.82 -24.02 -13.00
C ALA A 169 0.91 -23.42 -11.92
N ALA A 170 0.44 -24.24 -10.98
CA ALA A 170 -0.40 -23.79 -9.87
C ALA A 170 0.32 -22.77 -8.96
N LEU A 171 1.64 -22.93 -8.74
CA LEU A 171 2.44 -21.96 -8.00
C LEU A 171 2.57 -20.60 -8.72
N VAL A 172 2.66 -20.62 -10.06
CA VAL A 172 2.68 -19.38 -10.86
C VAL A 172 1.38 -18.62 -10.75
N GLU A 173 0.25 -19.32 -10.84
CA GLU A 173 -1.07 -18.69 -10.70
C GLU A 173 -1.30 -18.20 -9.26
N ALA A 174 -0.92 -18.99 -8.25
CA ALA A 174 -0.99 -18.55 -6.86
C ALA A 174 -0.12 -17.31 -6.59
N PHE A 175 1.03 -17.18 -7.26
CA PHE A 175 1.85 -15.97 -7.20
C PHE A 175 1.18 -14.78 -7.90
N ALA A 176 0.61 -14.97 -9.09
CA ALA A 176 -0.11 -13.93 -9.82
C ALA A 176 -1.32 -13.40 -9.03
N ASP A 177 -2.08 -14.30 -8.40
CA ASP A 177 -3.20 -13.94 -7.53
C ASP A 177 -2.73 -13.16 -6.30
N ALA A 178 -1.61 -13.58 -5.68
CA ALA A 178 -1.05 -12.90 -4.53
C ALA A 178 -0.50 -11.49 -4.87
N ASP A 179 0.12 -11.32 -6.03
CA ASP A 179 0.57 -10.02 -6.55
C ASP A 179 -0.62 -9.09 -6.82
N THR A 180 -1.67 -9.59 -7.47
CA THR A 180 -2.91 -8.83 -7.73
C THR A 180 -3.54 -8.37 -6.41
N ASN A 181 -3.74 -9.28 -5.46
CA ASN A 181 -4.30 -8.95 -4.15
C ASN A 181 -3.40 -7.98 -3.34
N GLN A 182 -2.07 -8.06 -3.49
CA GLN A 182 -1.17 -7.08 -2.90
C GLN A 182 -1.38 -5.69 -3.53
N GLN A 183 -1.48 -5.60 -4.85
CA GLN A 183 -1.71 -4.32 -5.54
C GLN A 183 -3.05 -3.70 -5.15
N ASP A 184 -4.13 -4.49 -5.12
CA ASP A 184 -5.46 -4.03 -4.71
C ASP A 184 -5.44 -3.49 -3.28
N THR A 185 -4.87 -4.24 -2.33
CA THR A 185 -4.79 -3.78 -0.93
C THR A 185 -3.87 -2.58 -0.72
N ILE A 186 -2.84 -2.40 -1.56
CA ILE A 186 -2.03 -1.17 -1.58
C ILE A 186 -2.89 0.01 -2.06
N GLN A 187 -3.65 -0.17 -3.14
CA GLN A 187 -4.51 0.88 -3.69
C GLN A 187 -5.60 1.29 -2.70
N ASP A 188 -6.32 0.33 -2.11
CA ASP A 188 -7.34 0.59 -1.08
C ASP A 188 -6.77 1.41 0.08
N TYR A 189 -5.59 1.03 0.58
CA TYR A 189 -4.92 1.77 1.64
C TYR A 189 -4.55 3.19 1.22
N GLN A 190 -4.06 3.39 -0.02
CA GLN A 190 -3.71 4.72 -0.52
C GLN A 190 -4.93 5.62 -0.63
N GLU A 191 -6.03 5.12 -1.18
CA GLU A 191 -7.30 5.86 -1.32
C GLU A 191 -7.86 6.24 0.06
N ALA A 192 -7.95 5.27 0.98
CA ALA A 192 -8.44 5.52 2.33
C ALA A 192 -7.54 6.48 3.12
N SER A 193 -6.22 6.38 2.96
CA SER A 193 -5.24 7.27 3.60
C SER A 193 -5.36 8.70 3.06
N ALA A 194 -5.56 8.86 1.75
CA ALA A 194 -5.80 10.17 1.14
C ALA A 194 -7.08 10.82 1.67
N GLN A 195 -8.18 10.06 1.75
CA GLN A 195 -9.43 10.57 2.32
C GLN A 195 -9.26 10.95 3.80
N TYR A 196 -8.62 10.10 4.61
CA TYR A 196 -8.34 10.41 6.01
C TYR A 196 -7.50 11.69 6.16
N GLN A 197 -6.52 11.92 5.29
CA GLN A 197 -5.75 13.17 5.29
C GLN A 197 -6.61 14.38 4.96
N ALA A 198 -7.49 14.27 3.96
CA ALA A 198 -8.44 15.35 3.61
C ALA A 198 -9.37 15.67 4.78
N ASP A 199 -9.93 14.65 5.45
CA ASP A 199 -10.80 14.84 6.62
C ASP A 199 -10.04 15.50 7.79
N MET A 200 -8.78 15.12 8.01
CA MET A 200 -7.92 15.73 9.01
C MET A 200 -7.62 17.21 8.71
N GLU A 201 -7.44 17.57 7.44
CA GLU A 201 -7.24 18.96 7.03
C GLU A 201 -8.52 19.79 7.15
N ALA A 202 -9.67 19.21 6.79
CA ALA A 202 -10.98 19.83 7.00
C ALA A 202 -11.25 20.08 8.48
N LEU A 203 -10.99 19.10 9.35
CA LEU A 203 -11.10 19.23 10.80
C LEU A 203 -10.16 20.32 11.35
N ARG A 204 -8.91 20.37 10.85
CA ARG A 204 -7.94 21.40 11.22
C ARG A 204 -8.42 22.80 10.85
N GLY A 205 -8.95 22.97 9.62
CA GLY A 205 -9.51 24.23 9.15
C GLY A 205 -10.73 24.66 9.96
N TRP A 206 -11.64 23.73 10.24
CA TRP A 206 -12.80 23.96 11.09
C TRP A 206 -12.39 24.41 12.49
N TYR A 207 -11.52 23.65 13.18
CA TYR A 207 -11.08 23.97 14.54
C TYR A 207 -10.30 25.28 14.60
N GLY A 208 -9.48 25.57 13.58
CA GLY A 208 -8.78 26.85 13.46
C GLY A 208 -9.75 28.04 13.41
N ARG A 209 -10.81 27.95 12.60
CA ARG A 209 -11.87 28.97 12.55
C ARG A 209 -12.63 29.07 13.87
N ALA A 210 -12.96 27.93 14.48
CA ALA A 210 -13.64 27.86 15.79
C ALA A 210 -12.87 28.64 16.86
N ARG A 211 -11.56 28.39 16.93
CA ARG A 211 -10.65 29.05 17.87
C ARG A 211 -10.52 30.55 17.61
N GLN A 212 -10.42 30.96 16.35
CA GLN A 212 -10.32 32.38 15.98
C GLN A 212 -11.60 33.15 16.37
N LEU A 213 -12.77 32.64 16.01
CA LEU A 213 -14.05 33.28 16.33
C LEU A 213 -14.30 33.31 17.83
N SER A 214 -13.94 32.25 18.55
CA SER A 214 -14.01 32.23 20.02
C SER A 214 -13.07 33.26 20.64
N SER A 215 -11.86 33.42 20.12
CA SER A 215 -10.93 34.46 20.60
C SER A 215 -11.45 35.87 20.36
N LEU A 216 -12.18 36.12 19.27
CA LEU A 216 -12.83 37.41 19.00
C LEU A 216 -13.99 37.65 19.98
N ALA A 217 -14.84 36.64 20.20
CA ALA A 217 -15.92 36.69 21.19
C ALA A 217 -15.42 37.06 22.58
N ILE A 218 -14.31 36.44 22.97
CA ILE A 218 -13.65 36.67 24.26
C ILE A 218 -13.13 38.10 24.33
N LYS A 219 -12.47 38.61 23.28
CA LYS A 219 -11.92 39.98 23.26
C LYS A 219 -13.00 41.05 23.42
N ASP A 220 -14.17 40.83 22.85
CA ASP A 220 -15.29 41.78 22.89
C ASP A 220 -16.16 41.64 24.16
N ALA A 221 -15.91 40.62 24.99
CA ALA A 221 -16.60 40.38 26.26
C ALA A 221 -15.83 40.96 27.48
N ASP A 222 -16.57 41.25 28.56
CA ASP A 222 -16.04 41.72 29.86
C ASP A 222 -14.84 40.86 30.32
N PRO A 223 -13.69 41.45 30.72
CA PRO A 223 -12.48 40.73 31.12
C PRO A 223 -12.69 39.66 32.21
N THR A 224 -13.72 39.81 33.04
CA THR A 224 -14.07 38.85 34.09
C THR A 224 -14.68 37.55 33.52
N ASN A 225 -15.30 37.61 32.34
CA ASN A 225 -15.88 36.46 31.62
C ASN A 225 -14.88 35.79 30.68
N GLN A 226 -13.75 36.45 30.36
CA GLN A 226 -12.76 35.93 29.41
C GLN A 226 -12.09 34.64 29.88
N GLN A 227 -11.71 34.56 31.16
CA GLN A 227 -11.02 33.40 31.71
C GLN A 227 -11.97 32.20 31.83
N ASN A 228 -13.21 32.44 32.29
CA ASN A 228 -14.25 31.42 32.33
C ASN A 228 -14.53 30.85 30.93
N LEU A 229 -14.64 31.69 29.89
CA LEU A 229 -14.92 31.23 28.52
C LEU A 229 -13.78 30.43 27.88
N ARG A 230 -12.52 30.76 28.15
CA ARG A 230 -11.37 30.01 27.62
C ARG A 230 -11.28 28.62 28.25
N GLU A 231 -11.49 28.52 29.55
CA GLU A 231 -11.60 27.24 30.26
C GLU A 231 -12.84 26.46 29.80
N LEU A 232 -13.98 27.15 29.64
CA LEU A 232 -15.22 26.53 29.18
C LEU A 232 -15.06 25.96 27.78
N LEU A 233 -14.43 26.65 26.84
CA LEU A 233 -14.23 26.18 25.47
C LEU A 233 -13.00 25.27 25.29
N GLY A 234 -12.23 25.03 26.37
CA GLY A 234 -11.03 24.18 26.34
C GLY A 234 -9.89 24.74 25.49
N LEU A 235 -9.76 26.07 25.40
CA LEU A 235 -8.81 26.76 24.53
C LEU A 235 -7.42 26.97 25.14
N ASP A 236 -7.27 26.72 26.44
CA ASP A 236 -6.03 26.88 27.21
C ASP A 236 -5.25 25.55 27.40
N GLY A 237 -5.65 24.48 26.68
CA GLY A 237 -5.01 23.16 26.67
C GLY A 237 -4.12 22.87 25.46
#